data_AF-A0AB74KQB1-F1
#
_entry.id   AF-A0AB74KQB1-F1
#
_cell.length_a   1.000
_cell.length_b   1.000
_cell.length_c   1.000
_cell.angle_alpha   90.00
_cell.angle_beta   90.00
_cell.angle_gamma   90.00
#
_symmetry.space_group_name_H-M   'P 1'
#
loop_
_entity.id
_entity.type
_entity.pdbx_description
1 polymer ?
#
loop_
_entity_poly.entity_id
_entity_poly.type
_entity_poly.pdbx_seq_one_letter_code
_entity_poly.pdbx_strand_id
1 'polypeptide(L)' 'MYYERLDVWKRSFQLSLLVYRSFYLLKDFSLKDQMCRCSVSIPSNIAEGYERFSKKERAHFLSIAKGSVGDLKS' A
#
# COMPACT_ATOMS: atom_id res chain seq x y z
N MET A 1 3.55 -7.59 14.79
CA MET A 1 2.52 -8.43 14.12
C MET A 1 3.18 -9.34 13.07
N TYR A 2 2.54 -10.42 12.62
CA TYR A 2 3.18 -11.39 11.70
C TYR A 2 3.53 -10.75 10.34
N TYR A 3 2.68 -9.86 9.84
CA TYR A 3 2.86 -9.23 8.53
C TYR A 3 4.15 -8.37 8.43
N GLU A 4 4.64 -7.81 9.54
CA GLU A 4 5.85 -6.97 9.56
C GLU A 4 7.11 -7.75 9.16
N ARG A 5 7.05 -9.09 9.27
CA ARG A 5 8.14 -9.98 8.83
C ARG A 5 8.14 -10.21 7.32
N LEU A 6 7.04 -9.92 6.63
CA LEU A 6 6.90 -10.17 5.20
C LEU A 6 7.70 -9.14 4.39
N ASP A 7 8.55 -9.62 3.49
CA ASP A 7 9.34 -8.71 2.64
C ASP A 7 8.48 -7.88 1.71
N VAL A 8 7.34 -8.42 1.25
CA VAL A 8 6.38 -7.66 0.43
C VAL A 8 5.79 -6.47 1.19
N TRP A 9 5.54 -6.63 2.51
CA TRP A 9 5.05 -5.54 3.36
C TRP A 9 6.13 -4.50 3.61
N LYS A 10 7.36 -4.94 3.94
CA LYS A 10 8.49 -4.01 4.15
C LYS A 10 8.76 -3.16 2.91
N ARG A 11 8.76 -3.79 1.74
CA ARG A 11 8.99 -3.11 0.46
C ARG A 11 7.86 -2.14 0.11
N SER A 12 6.60 -2.52 0.35
CA SER A 12 5.48 -1.61 0.09
C SER A 12 5.44 -0.44 1.07
N PHE A 13 5.79 -0.67 2.34
CA PHE A 13 5.93 0.41 3.33
C PHE A 13 7.05 1.40 2.95
N GLN A 14 8.21 0.88 2.54
CA GLN A 14 9.30 1.72 2.02
C GLN A 14 8.89 2.52 0.78
N LEU A 15 8.10 1.92 -0.12
CA LEU A 15 7.54 2.61 -1.27
C LEU A 15 6.61 3.76 -0.85
N SER A 16 5.72 3.54 0.13
CA SER A 16 4.87 4.62 0.67
C SER A 16 5.72 5.78 1.23
N LEU A 17 6.77 5.48 1.98
CA LEU A 17 7.69 6.50 2.50
C LEU A 17 8.37 7.28 1.37
N LEU A 18 8.79 6.61 0.30
CA LEU A 18 9.39 7.25 -0.87
C LEU A 18 8.40 8.19 -1.55
N VAL A 19 7.15 7.74 -1.78
CA VAL A 19 6.10 8.57 -2.37
C VAL A 19 5.85 9.82 -1.53
N TYR A 20 5.68 9.68 -0.22
CA TYR A 20 5.47 10.84 0.66
C TYR A 20 6.63 11.85 0.60
N ARG A 21 7.88 11.38 0.53
CA ARG A 21 9.06 12.23 0.41
C ARG A 21 9.11 12.93 -0.95
N SER A 22 8.91 12.20 -2.04
CA SER A 22 8.95 12.74 -3.41
C SER A 22 7.86 13.77 -3.65
N PHE A 23 6.68 13.60 -3.04
CA PHE A 23 5.54 14.48 -3.20
C PHE A 23 5.45 15.57 -2.12
N TYR A 24 6.43 15.66 -1.21
CA TYR A 24 6.38 16.59 -0.07
C TYR A 24 6.20 18.05 -0.52
N LEU A 25 6.94 18.49 -1.54
CA LEU A 25 6.90 19.85 -2.09
C LEU A 25 5.95 20.02 -3.28
N LEU A 26 5.25 18.96 -3.71
CA LEU A 26 4.33 19.05 -4.84
C LEU A 26 3.12 19.92 -4.45
N LYS A 27 2.85 20.95 -5.25
CA LYS A 27 1.71 21.87 -5.07
C LYS A 27 0.44 21.41 -5.77
N ASP A 28 0.54 20.42 -6.66
CA ASP A 28 -0.64 19.70 -7.14
C ASP A 28 -1.15 18.79 -6.03
N PHE A 29 -2.05 19.35 -5.21
CA PHE A 29 -2.59 18.69 -4.04
C PHE A 29 -3.46 17.49 -4.40
N SER A 30 -4.16 17.53 -5.53
CA SER A 30 -5.01 16.44 -5.99
C SER A 30 -4.18 15.22 -6.38
N LEU A 31 -3.12 15.42 -7.18
CA LEU A 31 -2.20 14.35 -7.55
C LEU A 31 -1.45 13.82 -6.33
N LYS A 32 -0.94 14.72 -5.48
CA LYS A 32 -0.24 14.35 -4.24
C LYS A 32 -1.10 13.45 -3.35
N ASP A 33 -2.34 13.84 -3.14
CA ASP A 33 -3.30 13.13 -2.31
C ASP A 33 -3.66 11.75 -2.90
N GLN A 34 -3.89 11.67 -4.22
CA GLN A 34 -4.11 10.41 -4.91
C GLN A 34 -2.92 9.45 -4.77
N MET A 35 -1.71 9.92 -5.07
CA MET A 35 -0.49 9.11 -5.03
C MET A 35 -0.16 8.63 -3.62
N CYS A 36 -0.28 9.52 -2.62
CA CYS A 36 -0.08 9.17 -1.22
C CYS A 36 -1.07 8.09 -0.77
N ARG A 37 -2.37 8.24 -1.07
CA ARG A 37 -3.40 7.24 -0.72
C ARG A 37 -3.16 5.89 -1.36
N CYS A 38 -2.94 5.85 -2.68
CA CYS A 38 -2.66 4.61 -3.39
C CYS A 38 -1.42 3.92 -2.79
N SER A 39 -0.37 4.68 -2.48
CA SER A 39 0.86 4.12 -1.91
C SER A 39 0.68 3.52 -0.50
N VAL A 40 -0.11 4.13 0.39
CA VAL A 40 -0.34 3.63 1.77
C VAL A 40 -1.33 2.48 1.78
N SER A 41 -2.28 2.45 0.86
CA SER A 41 -3.24 1.35 0.70
C SER A 41 -2.55 0.00 0.50
N ILE A 42 -1.37 -0.04 -0.15
CA ILE A 42 -0.65 -1.29 -0.44
C ILE A 42 -0.20 -2.02 0.84
N PRO A 43 0.66 -1.45 1.72
CA PRO A 43 1.04 -2.10 2.98
C PRO A 43 -0.15 -2.30 3.93
N SER A 44 -1.13 -1.38 3.96
CA SER A 44 -2.32 -1.52 4.82
C SER A 44 -3.15 -2.74 4.45
N ASN A 45 -3.44 -2.97 3.17
CA ASN A 45 -4.19 -4.14 2.73
C ASN A 45 -3.39 -5.44 2.89
N ILE A 46 -2.04 -5.41 2.75
CA ILE A 46 -1.21 -6.58 3.07
C ILE A 46 -1.32 -6.91 4.56
N ALA A 47 -1.18 -5.92 5.44
CA ALA A 47 -1.30 -6.12 6.89
C ALA A 47 -2.69 -6.70 7.23
N GLU A 48 -3.75 -6.03 6.77
CA GLU A 48 -5.13 -6.44 7.01
C GLU A 48 -5.40 -7.88 6.55
N GLY A 49 -4.95 -8.26 5.35
CA GLY A 49 -5.12 -9.61 4.83
C GLY A 49 -4.41 -10.69 5.67
N TYR A 50 -3.27 -10.36 6.28
CA TYR A 50 -2.52 -11.29 7.13
C TYR A 50 -3.05 -11.37 8.58
N GLU A 51 -3.87 -10.41 9.00
CA GLU A 51 -4.65 -10.48 10.24
C GLU A 51 -5.96 -11.28 10.05
N ARG A 52 -6.38 -11.59 8.81
CA ARG A 52 -7.56 -12.43 8.55
C ARG A 52 -7.31 -13.92 8.81
N PHE A 53 -8.35 -14.57 9.34
CA PHE A 53 -8.34 -16.01 9.64
C PHE A 53 -8.42 -16.88 8.38
N SER A 54 -9.27 -16.54 7.41
CA SER A 54 -9.47 -17.37 6.23
C SER A 54 -8.52 -17.02 5.09
N LYS A 55 -8.11 -18.05 4.32
CA LYS A 55 -7.31 -17.86 3.09
C LYS A 55 -8.06 -17.02 2.05
N LYS A 56 -9.40 -17.12 2.01
CA LYS A 56 -10.26 -16.39 1.06
C LYS A 56 -10.22 -14.88 1.34
N GLU A 57 -10.39 -14.48 2.60
CA GLU A 57 -10.30 -13.06 2.98
C GLU A 57 -8.89 -12.52 2.77
N ARG A 58 -7.86 -13.28 3.14
CA ARG A 58 -6.46 -12.90 2.86
C ARG A 58 -6.24 -12.62 1.37
N ALA A 59 -6.68 -13.54 0.51
CA ALA A 59 -6.55 -13.37 -0.94
C ALA A 59 -7.30 -12.13 -1.45
N HIS A 60 -8.48 -11.84 -0.91
CA HIS A 60 -9.23 -10.64 -1.24
C HIS A 60 -8.45 -9.36 -0.92
N PHE A 61 -7.92 -9.23 0.29
CA PHE A 61 -7.10 -8.07 0.68
C PHE A 61 -5.81 -7.94 -0.14
N LEU A 62 -5.14 -9.06 -0.45
CA LEU A 62 -3.98 -9.04 -1.34
C LEU A 62 -4.34 -8.61 -2.78
N SER A 63 -5.54 -8.93 -3.25
CA SER A 63 -6.05 -8.43 -4.53
C SER A 63 -6.26 -6.92 -4.51
N ILE A 64 -6.77 -6.36 -3.40
CA ILE A 64 -6.91 -4.91 -3.25
C ILE A 64 -5.53 -4.24 -3.25
N ALA A 65 -4.57 -4.77 -2.49
CA ALA A 65 -3.20 -4.27 -2.48
C ALA A 65 -2.58 -4.26 -3.90
N LYS A 66 -2.84 -5.30 -4.70
CA LYS A 66 -2.42 -5.37 -6.10
C LYS A 66 -3.12 -4.32 -6.98
N GLY A 67 -4.40 -4.04 -6.73
CA GLY A 67 -5.13 -2.95 -7.39
C GLY A 67 -4.49 -1.59 -7.13
N SER A 68 -4.18 -1.28 -5.86
CA SER A 68 -3.50 -0.02 -5.50
C SER A 68 -2.11 0.14 -6.12
N VAL A 69 -1.40 -0.95 -6.41
CA VAL A 69 -0.15 -0.91 -7.20
C VAL A 69 -0.42 -0.49 -8.65
N GLY A 70 -1.54 -0.92 -9.24
CA GLY A 70 -1.96 -0.50 -10.57
C GLY A 70 -2.29 0.99 -10.60
N ASP A 71 -3.04 1.48 -9.61
CA ASP A 71 -3.39 2.90 -9.51
C ASP A 71 -2.15 3.78 -9.32
N LEU A 72 -1.18 3.35 -8.51
CA LEU A 72 0.06 4.10 -8.27
C LEU A 72 0.98 4.17 -9.51
N LYS A 73 0.82 3.26 -10.47
CA LYS A 73 1.59 3.23 -11.73
C LYS A 73 0.93 4.02 -12.87
N SER A 74 -0.35 4.39 -12.71
CA SER A 74 -1.18 5.01 -13.75
C SER A 74 -0.92 6.51 -13.90
#